data_AF-A0A3B8WNQ3-F1
#
_entry.id   AF-A0A3B8WNQ3-F1
#
_cell.length_a   1.000
_cell.length_b   1.000
_cell.length_c   1.000
_cell.angle_alpha   90.00
_cell.angle_beta   90.00
_cell.angle_gamma   90.00
#
_symmetry.space_group_name_H-M   'P 1'
#
loop_
_entity.id
_entity.type
_entity.pdbx_description
1 polymer ?
#
loop_
_entity_poly.entity_id
_entity_poly.type
_entity_poly.pdbx_seq_one_letter_code
_entity_poly.pdbx_strand_id
1 'polypeptide(L)'
;FEIFNNFDEAAREALAKKLKMLDRLGIQELAILFDDMHPDTPDLARTQAQIVDWVKANTSAGKLSVCPTYYSDDPVLDRVFGQRPADYLETLGAELDREVRIFWTGEEVCSREVSPGHLKRVSKLLGRKPLLWDNYPVNDGDRMSRHLHLRGFTGRPAGNAAYLAGHAINPALQPVLTTIPAITLAECYRQGPDYQYGQAFLHAAREVLGLELAGQLHKDLLTLQDTGLARISDEKKQALMHTYDAFDHPAAHEILRWLAGDYQVTDEMVATQ
;
A
#
# COMPACT_ATOMS: atom_id res chain seq x y z
N PHE A 1 3.01 20.93 -5.81
CA PHE A 1 4.19 20.58 -5.02
C PHE A 1 4.89 19.49 -5.81
N GLU A 2 5.75 19.87 -6.76
CA GLU A 2 6.49 18.94 -7.63
C GLU A 2 7.95 19.37 -7.60
N ILE A 3 8.57 19.28 -6.42
CA ILE A 3 9.93 19.81 -6.22
C ILE A 3 10.97 19.14 -7.14
N PHE A 4 10.63 17.99 -7.70
CA PHE A 4 11.46 17.27 -8.67
C PHE A 4 11.38 17.84 -10.10
N ASN A 5 10.31 18.59 -10.44
CA ASN A 5 10.24 19.37 -11.68
C ASN A 5 10.99 20.72 -11.55
N ASN A 6 11.14 21.25 -10.32
CA ASN A 6 11.93 22.46 -10.05
C ASN A 6 12.56 22.45 -8.64
N PHE A 7 13.78 21.89 -8.52
CA PHE A 7 14.52 21.79 -7.24
C PHE A 7 15.46 22.98 -7.01
N ASP A 8 14.90 24.19 -7.08
CA ASP A 8 15.61 25.45 -6.87
C ASP A 8 15.85 25.78 -5.38
N GLU A 9 16.41 26.96 -5.12
CA GLU A 9 16.70 27.40 -3.75
C GLU A 9 15.43 27.57 -2.90
N ALA A 10 14.34 28.08 -3.48
CA ALA A 10 13.09 28.25 -2.75
C ALA A 10 12.49 26.89 -2.36
N ALA A 11 12.55 25.90 -3.26
CA ALA A 11 12.13 24.53 -2.97
C ALA A 11 12.99 23.91 -1.85
N ARG A 12 14.32 24.09 -1.89
CA ARG A 12 15.24 23.64 -0.85
C ARG A 12 14.96 24.28 0.51
N GLU A 13 14.72 25.59 0.56
CA GLU A 13 14.37 26.29 1.80
C GLU A 13 13.07 25.78 2.41
N ALA A 14 12.04 25.59 1.57
CA ALA A 14 10.75 25.04 2.01
C ALA A 14 10.89 23.61 2.55
N LEU A 15 11.65 22.77 1.85
CA LEU A 15 11.93 21.40 2.28
C LEU A 15 12.75 21.36 3.57
N ALA A 16 13.79 22.19 3.70
CA ALA A 16 14.60 22.31 4.92
C ALA A 16 13.72 22.68 6.13
N LYS A 17 12.78 23.60 5.96
CA LYS A 17 11.84 24.00 7.02
C LYS A 17 10.96 22.82 7.44
N LYS A 18 10.48 22.02 6.49
CA LYS A 18 9.68 20.81 6.77
C LYS A 18 10.52 19.75 7.48
N LEU A 19 11.74 19.48 7.01
CA LEU A 19 12.65 18.51 7.64
C LEU A 19 12.97 18.90 9.08
N LYS A 20 13.30 20.17 9.34
CA LYS A 20 13.53 20.68 10.71
C LYS A 20 12.31 20.51 11.62
N MET A 21 11.10 20.66 11.08
CA MET A 21 9.88 20.39 11.85
C MET A 21 9.77 18.91 12.21
N LEU A 22 10.02 18.00 11.26
CA LEU A 22 9.97 16.55 11.48
C LEU A 22 11.06 16.08 12.44
N ASP A 23 12.28 16.59 12.31
CA ASP A 23 13.40 16.28 13.20
C ASP A 23 13.11 16.67 14.66
N ARG A 24 12.42 17.80 14.89
CA ARG A 24 11.98 18.20 16.24
C ARG A 24 10.99 17.23 16.87
N LEU A 25 10.25 16.47 16.05
CA LEU A 25 9.38 15.39 16.53
C LEU A 25 10.17 14.11 16.87
N GLY A 26 11.46 14.04 16.50
CA GLY A 26 12.32 12.89 16.76
C GLY A 26 12.00 11.68 15.87
N ILE A 27 11.56 11.91 14.63
CA ILE A 27 11.29 10.81 13.70
C ILE A 27 12.58 10.02 13.41
N GLN A 28 12.46 8.69 13.34
CA GLN A 28 13.62 7.80 13.12
C GLN A 28 13.70 7.30 11.67
N GLU A 29 12.55 7.24 10.99
CA GLU A 29 12.44 6.82 9.59
C GLU A 29 11.67 7.87 8.81
N LEU A 30 12.17 8.22 7.62
CA LEU A 30 11.55 9.19 6.72
C LEU A 30 11.39 8.57 5.33
N ALA A 31 10.20 8.69 4.75
CA ALA A 31 9.94 8.30 3.38
C ALA A 31 9.82 9.56 2.49
N ILE A 32 10.46 9.53 1.32
CA ILE A 32 10.32 10.53 0.26
C ILE A 32 9.54 9.88 -0.89
N LEU A 33 8.39 10.45 -1.24
CA LEU A 33 7.42 9.82 -2.13
C LEU A 33 7.35 10.59 -3.45
N PHE A 34 7.63 9.90 -4.56
CA PHE A 34 7.56 10.43 -5.92
C PHE A 34 6.46 9.78 -6.77
N ASP A 35 5.60 8.96 -6.17
CA ASP A 35 4.39 8.39 -6.76
C ASP A 35 3.37 9.47 -7.12
N ASP A 36 2.52 9.17 -8.10
CA ASP A 36 1.38 9.98 -8.52
C ASP A 36 1.71 11.41 -8.96
N MET A 37 2.89 11.58 -9.58
CA MET A 37 3.34 12.88 -10.12
C MET A 37 3.75 12.79 -11.60
N HIS A 38 3.53 13.86 -12.35
CA HIS A 38 3.88 13.94 -13.77
C HIS A 38 5.30 14.52 -13.96
N PRO A 39 6.29 13.72 -14.42
CA PRO A 39 7.63 14.20 -14.66
C PRO A 39 7.77 14.94 -15.99
N ASP A 40 8.32 16.16 -15.91
CA ASP A 40 8.68 16.95 -17.08
C ASP A 40 10.21 16.97 -17.32
N THR A 41 10.98 16.26 -16.48
CA THR A 41 12.44 16.22 -16.53
C THR A 41 12.97 14.94 -17.20
N PRO A 42 13.89 15.05 -18.19
CA PRO A 42 14.45 13.89 -18.89
C PRO A 42 15.37 13.03 -17.99
N ASP A 43 16.01 13.62 -16.98
CA ASP A 43 16.92 12.94 -16.04
C ASP A 43 16.22 12.62 -14.70
N LEU A 44 15.00 12.09 -14.77
CA LEU A 44 14.13 11.88 -13.61
C LEU A 44 14.79 11.08 -12.48
N ALA A 45 15.40 9.93 -12.80
CA ALA A 45 16.04 9.08 -11.79
C ALA A 45 17.17 9.81 -11.05
N ARG A 46 18.02 10.54 -11.78
CA ARG A 46 19.14 11.31 -11.19
C ARG A 46 18.61 12.47 -10.35
N THR A 47 17.58 13.15 -10.83
CA THR A 47 16.94 14.26 -10.10
C THR A 47 16.35 13.76 -8.78
N GLN A 48 15.65 12.63 -8.78
CA GLN A 48 15.11 12.02 -7.57
C GLN A 48 16.21 11.62 -6.60
N ALA A 49 17.30 11.00 -7.09
CA ALA A 49 18.44 10.64 -6.25
C ALA A 49 19.09 11.87 -5.62
N GLN A 50 19.31 12.96 -6.39
CA GLN A 50 19.86 14.21 -5.88
C GLN A 50 19.00 14.84 -4.77
N ILE A 51 17.67 14.78 -4.90
CA ILE A 51 16.74 15.26 -3.87
C ILE A 51 16.86 14.39 -2.61
N VAL A 52 16.91 13.07 -2.76
CA VAL A 52 17.05 12.14 -1.64
C VAL A 52 18.38 12.34 -0.92
N ASP A 53 19.48 12.54 -1.64
CA ASP A 53 20.80 12.83 -1.05
C ASP A 53 20.79 14.15 -0.31
N TRP A 54 20.16 15.18 -0.89
CA TRP A 54 19.98 16.46 -0.21
C TRP A 54 19.14 16.30 1.06
N VAL A 55 18.05 15.54 1.02
CA VAL A 55 17.24 15.24 2.21
C VAL A 55 18.07 14.51 3.27
N LYS A 56 18.86 13.50 2.87
CA LYS A 56 19.76 12.74 3.75
C LYS A 56 20.75 13.66 4.48
N ALA A 57 21.28 14.67 3.79
CA ALA A 57 22.19 15.65 4.40
C ALA A 57 21.50 16.66 5.34
N ASN A 58 20.17 16.76 5.31
CA ASN A 58 19.38 17.80 5.98
C ASN A 58 18.35 17.28 7.00
N THR A 59 18.35 15.97 7.29
CA THR A 59 17.48 15.35 8.31
C THR A 59 18.31 14.59 9.34
N SER A 60 17.75 14.42 10.54
CA SER A 60 18.27 13.56 11.60
C SER A 60 17.73 12.13 11.56
N ALA A 61 16.79 11.82 10.66
CA ALA A 61 16.23 10.48 10.52
C ALA A 61 17.30 9.47 10.12
N GLY A 62 17.42 8.37 10.88
CA GLY A 62 18.45 7.36 10.68
C GLY A 62 18.17 6.38 9.54
N LYS A 63 16.94 6.32 9.02
CA LYS A 63 16.58 5.49 7.88
C LYS A 63 15.76 6.25 6.86
N LEU A 64 16.11 6.08 5.60
CA LEU A 64 15.36 6.64 4.48
C LEU A 64 14.75 5.56 3.61
N SER A 65 13.56 5.85 3.11
CA SER A 65 12.90 5.08 2.05
C SER A 65 12.47 6.04 0.94
N VAL A 66 12.42 5.56 -0.29
CA VAL A 66 11.92 6.32 -1.44
C VAL A 66 10.85 5.53 -2.17
N CYS A 67 9.74 6.17 -2.55
CA CYS A 67 8.84 5.64 -3.56
C CYS A 67 9.19 6.31 -4.90
N PRO A 68 9.69 5.57 -5.90
CA PRO A 68 9.98 6.14 -7.21
C PRO A 68 8.69 6.48 -7.96
N THR A 69 8.77 7.34 -8.99
CA THR A 69 7.61 7.63 -9.86
C THR A 69 7.11 6.39 -10.58
N TYR A 70 8.04 5.57 -11.08
CA TYR A 70 7.70 4.27 -11.66
C TYR A 70 7.94 3.18 -10.62
N TYR A 71 6.95 2.96 -9.76
CA TYR A 71 6.98 2.03 -8.62
C TYR A 71 6.42 0.62 -8.92
N SER A 72 6.08 0.34 -10.17
CA SER A 72 5.57 -0.94 -10.65
C SER A 72 5.99 -1.19 -12.10
N ASP A 73 5.95 -2.43 -12.58
CA ASP A 73 6.00 -2.71 -14.03
C ASP A 73 4.69 -2.39 -14.75
N ASP A 74 3.65 -1.99 -14.02
CA ASP A 74 2.34 -1.72 -14.56
C ASP A 74 2.40 -0.65 -15.68
N PRO A 75 1.98 -0.98 -16.92
CA PRO A 75 1.93 -0.02 -18.01
C PRO A 75 0.98 1.15 -17.77
N VAL A 76 0.10 1.08 -16.75
CA VAL A 76 -0.73 2.22 -16.36
C VAL A 76 0.13 3.43 -15.97
N LEU A 77 1.29 3.21 -15.33
CA LEU A 77 2.17 4.29 -14.90
C LEU A 77 2.75 5.05 -16.12
N ASP A 78 3.08 4.35 -17.21
CA ASP A 78 3.53 4.99 -18.45
C ASP A 78 2.43 5.78 -19.16
N ARG A 79 1.18 5.33 -19.02
CA ARG A 79 0.02 6.04 -19.60
C ARG A 79 -0.31 7.31 -18.83
N VAL A 80 -0.18 7.28 -17.51
CA VAL A 80 -0.58 8.39 -16.63
C VAL A 80 0.57 9.39 -16.44
N PHE A 81 1.81 8.92 -16.27
CA PHE A 81 2.98 9.76 -15.99
C PHE A 81 3.92 9.91 -17.19
N GLY A 82 3.50 9.47 -18.37
CA GLY A 82 4.34 9.47 -19.57
C GLY A 82 5.35 8.32 -19.60
N GLN A 83 5.95 8.12 -20.77
CA GLN A 83 6.84 6.99 -21.06
C GLN A 83 8.06 6.98 -20.12
N ARG A 84 8.22 5.90 -19.34
CA ARG A 84 9.37 5.78 -18.44
C ARG A 84 10.69 5.66 -19.22
N PRO A 85 11.80 6.25 -18.73
CA PRO A 85 13.13 6.00 -19.28
C PRO A 85 13.49 4.51 -19.21
N ALA A 86 14.19 4.01 -20.24
CA ALA A 86 14.47 2.58 -20.39
C ALA A 86 15.37 2.01 -19.27
N ASP A 87 16.24 2.84 -18.70
CA ASP A 87 17.22 2.51 -17.65
C ASP A 87 16.86 3.18 -16.30
N TYR A 88 15.58 3.54 -16.10
CA TYR A 88 15.14 4.31 -14.95
C TYR A 88 15.48 3.62 -13.61
N LEU A 89 15.18 2.32 -13.46
CA LEU A 89 15.42 1.59 -12.21
C LEU A 89 16.91 1.33 -11.96
N GLU A 90 17.67 1.02 -13.02
CA GLU A 90 19.11 0.85 -12.97
C GLU A 90 19.82 2.14 -12.56
N THR A 91 19.45 3.26 -13.18
CA THR A 91 19.98 4.58 -12.84
C THR A 91 19.61 4.95 -11.42
N LEU A 92 18.35 4.84 -11.03
CA LEU A 92 17.91 5.16 -9.66
C LEU A 92 18.65 4.30 -8.62
N GLY A 93 18.76 3.01 -8.87
CA GLY A 93 19.45 2.06 -7.99
C GLY A 93 20.96 2.31 -7.88
N ALA A 94 21.60 2.81 -8.95
CA ALA A 94 23.02 3.16 -8.95
C ALA A 94 23.32 4.49 -8.26
N GLU A 95 22.46 5.49 -8.44
CA GLU A 95 22.67 6.86 -7.93
C GLU A 95 22.29 7.00 -6.44
N LEU A 96 21.24 6.30 -5.98
CA LEU A 96 20.85 6.35 -4.57
C LEU A 96 21.89 5.68 -3.68
N ASP A 97 22.18 6.29 -2.53
CA ASP A 97 22.93 5.66 -1.45
C ASP A 97 22.36 4.26 -1.11
N ARG A 98 23.25 3.26 -0.91
CA ARG A 98 22.87 1.84 -0.77
C ARG A 98 21.97 1.54 0.44
N GLU A 99 21.97 2.40 1.45
CA GLU A 99 21.14 2.23 2.65
C GLU A 99 19.70 2.72 2.43
N VAL A 100 19.45 3.51 1.38
CA VAL A 100 18.10 3.96 1.03
C VAL A 100 17.27 2.79 0.51
N ARG A 101 16.13 2.53 1.17
CA ARG A 101 15.17 1.50 0.74
C ARG A 101 14.31 2.05 -0.40
N ILE A 102 13.97 1.21 -1.37
CA ILE A 102 13.17 1.61 -2.53
C ILE A 102 11.85 0.84 -2.51
N PHE A 103 10.73 1.55 -2.45
CA PHE A 103 9.41 0.96 -2.53
C PHE A 103 9.13 0.39 -3.93
N TRP A 104 8.34 -0.68 -3.96
CA TRP A 104 7.92 -1.36 -5.17
C TRP A 104 6.57 -2.03 -4.93
N THR A 105 5.63 -1.98 -5.88
CA THR A 105 4.29 -2.58 -5.69
C THR A 105 4.12 -3.93 -6.39
N GLY A 106 5.03 -4.30 -7.29
CA GLY A 106 5.00 -5.57 -8.01
C GLY A 106 4.88 -5.42 -9.53
N GLU A 107 4.29 -6.41 -10.18
CA GLU A 107 4.07 -6.40 -11.65
C GLU A 107 2.91 -5.47 -12.03
N GLU A 108 1.99 -5.23 -11.10
CA GLU A 108 0.85 -4.31 -11.24
C GLU A 108 0.84 -3.33 -10.05
N VAL A 109 0.15 -2.21 -10.18
CA VAL A 109 -0.05 -1.28 -9.04
C VAL A 109 -0.74 -2.02 -7.90
N CYS A 110 -1.80 -2.76 -8.21
CA CYS A 110 -2.47 -3.69 -7.31
C CYS A 110 -2.19 -5.13 -7.76
N SER A 111 -0.99 -5.63 -7.44
CA SER A 111 -0.52 -6.94 -7.91
C SER A 111 -1.40 -8.11 -7.45
N ARG A 112 -1.82 -8.95 -8.40
CA ARG A 112 -2.49 -10.22 -8.09
C ARG A 112 -1.58 -11.16 -7.29
N GLU A 113 -0.31 -11.24 -7.68
CA GLU A 113 0.72 -12.05 -7.04
C GLU A 113 2.08 -11.36 -7.13
N VAL A 114 2.99 -11.71 -6.24
CA VAL A 114 4.39 -11.23 -6.26
C VAL A 114 5.29 -12.44 -6.09
N SER A 115 5.94 -12.88 -7.16
CA SER A 115 6.77 -14.09 -7.16
C SER A 115 8.24 -13.81 -6.76
N PRO A 116 8.96 -14.80 -6.21
CA PRO A 116 10.41 -14.68 -5.98
C PRO A 116 11.21 -14.37 -7.25
N GLY A 117 10.77 -14.88 -8.40
CA GLY A 117 11.40 -14.63 -9.70
C GLY A 117 11.33 -13.16 -10.09
N HIS A 118 10.15 -12.55 -9.92
CA HIS A 118 9.94 -11.12 -10.13
C HIS A 118 10.84 -10.29 -9.21
N LEU A 119 10.81 -10.56 -7.90
CA LEU A 119 11.62 -9.84 -6.92
C LEU A 119 13.12 -9.96 -7.18
N LYS A 120 13.59 -11.12 -7.65
CA LYS A 120 15.00 -11.31 -8.02
C LYS A 120 15.41 -10.45 -9.22
N ARG A 121 14.54 -10.33 -10.23
CA ARG A 121 14.79 -9.45 -11.39
C ARG A 121 14.84 -8.00 -10.95
N VAL A 122 13.84 -7.53 -10.21
CA VAL A 122 13.78 -6.14 -9.71
C VAL A 122 14.97 -5.83 -8.81
N SER A 123 15.36 -6.77 -7.94
CA SER A 123 16.55 -6.61 -7.09
C SER A 123 17.84 -6.42 -7.89
N LYS A 124 17.95 -7.07 -9.06
CA LYS A 124 19.10 -6.91 -9.95
C LYS A 124 19.13 -5.51 -10.58
N LEU A 125 17.97 -4.98 -10.99
CA LEU A 125 17.88 -3.64 -11.57
C LEU A 125 18.21 -2.57 -10.51
N LEU A 126 17.61 -2.66 -9.33
CA LEU A 126 17.83 -1.71 -8.24
C LEU A 126 19.20 -1.83 -7.54
N GLY A 127 19.92 -2.94 -7.77
CA GLY A 127 21.15 -3.29 -7.05
C GLY A 127 20.95 -3.57 -5.56
N ARG A 128 19.70 -3.73 -5.09
CA ARG A 128 19.31 -3.95 -3.69
C ARG A 128 17.93 -4.62 -3.61
N LYS A 129 17.57 -5.18 -2.45
CA LYS A 129 16.23 -5.73 -2.23
C LYS A 129 15.19 -4.60 -2.15
N PRO A 130 14.06 -4.68 -2.88
CA PRO A 130 12.99 -3.70 -2.73
C PRO A 130 12.28 -3.83 -1.38
N LEU A 131 11.68 -2.74 -0.92
CA LEU A 131 10.68 -2.69 0.15
C LEU A 131 9.31 -2.84 -0.53
N LEU A 132 8.62 -3.95 -0.30
CA LEU A 132 7.31 -4.15 -0.95
C LEU A 132 6.28 -3.18 -0.34
N TRP A 133 5.60 -2.42 -1.17
CA TRP A 133 4.37 -1.68 -0.86
C TRP A 133 3.22 -2.45 -1.50
N ASP A 134 2.61 -3.37 -0.77
CA ASP A 134 1.56 -4.22 -1.31
C ASP A 134 0.21 -3.51 -1.21
N ASN A 135 -0.42 -3.23 -2.35
CA ASN A 135 -1.75 -2.64 -2.42
C ASN A 135 -2.85 -3.68 -2.15
N TYR A 136 -2.77 -4.30 -0.98
CA TYR A 136 -3.78 -5.13 -0.36
C TYR A 136 -3.66 -4.96 1.16
N PRO A 137 -4.74 -4.66 1.91
CA PRO A 137 -6.16 -4.71 1.51
C PRO A 137 -6.77 -3.40 1.02
N VAL A 138 -5.98 -2.39 0.65
CA VAL A 138 -6.50 -1.07 0.23
C VAL A 138 -7.76 -1.11 -0.64
N ASN A 139 -8.71 -0.21 -0.36
CA ASN A 139 -9.97 -0.08 -1.07
C ASN A 139 -10.43 1.38 -1.23
N ASP A 140 -9.48 2.28 -1.49
CA ASP A 140 -9.68 3.72 -1.65
C ASP A 140 -9.99 4.17 -3.09
N GLY A 141 -10.02 3.27 -4.07
CA GLY A 141 -10.49 3.56 -5.43
C GLY A 141 -12.01 3.41 -5.61
N ASP A 142 -12.62 4.11 -6.57
CA ASP A 142 -14.07 4.08 -6.84
C ASP A 142 -14.64 2.65 -6.90
N ARG A 143 -14.01 1.78 -7.68
CA ARG A 143 -14.45 0.39 -7.79
C ARG A 143 -14.18 -0.41 -6.53
N MET A 144 -13.03 -0.23 -5.90
CA MET A 144 -12.58 -1.04 -4.77
C MET A 144 -13.33 -0.70 -3.47
N SER A 145 -13.68 0.58 -3.27
CA SER A 145 -14.43 1.06 -2.11
C SER A 145 -15.79 0.38 -1.94
N ARG A 146 -16.32 -0.19 -3.03
CA ARG A 146 -17.54 -1.00 -3.06
C ARG A 146 -17.33 -2.42 -2.57
N HIS A 147 -16.17 -2.76 -2.03
CA HIS A 147 -15.81 -4.08 -1.52
C HIS A 147 -15.05 -3.97 -0.20
N LEU A 148 -15.34 -4.85 0.76
CA LEU A 148 -14.53 -5.01 1.97
C LEU A 148 -13.48 -6.10 1.71
N HIS A 149 -12.20 -5.72 1.60
CA HIS A 149 -11.10 -6.64 1.38
C HIS A 149 -10.66 -7.31 2.70
N LEU A 150 -11.22 -8.49 2.98
CA LEU A 150 -11.15 -9.14 4.29
C LEU A 150 -10.36 -10.45 4.32
N ARG A 151 -10.19 -11.11 3.17
CA ARG A 151 -9.54 -12.42 3.07
C ARG A 151 -8.09 -12.43 3.55
N GLY A 152 -7.62 -13.62 3.92
CA GLY A 152 -6.21 -13.82 4.19
C GLY A 152 -5.35 -13.58 2.94
N PHE A 153 -4.11 -13.11 3.13
CA PHE A 153 -3.16 -12.89 2.05
C PHE A 153 -2.93 -14.16 1.23
N THR A 154 -2.86 -14.01 -0.09
CA THR A 154 -2.51 -15.07 -1.05
C THR A 154 -1.60 -14.51 -2.15
N GLY A 155 -0.83 -15.36 -2.84
CA GLY A 155 0.08 -14.92 -3.91
C GLY A 155 1.35 -14.22 -3.43
N ARG A 156 1.61 -14.24 -2.12
CA ARG A 156 2.80 -13.67 -1.47
C ARG A 156 3.54 -14.79 -0.73
N PRO A 157 4.17 -15.74 -1.44
CA PRO A 157 4.80 -16.88 -0.79
C PRO A 157 5.88 -16.43 0.18
N ALA A 158 6.02 -17.10 1.34
CA ALA A 158 7.01 -16.74 2.36
C ALA A 158 8.46 -16.68 1.85
N GLY A 159 8.75 -17.43 0.77
CA GLY A 159 10.03 -17.35 0.06
C GLY A 159 10.41 -15.94 -0.43
N ASN A 160 9.46 -15.02 -0.54
CA ASN A 160 9.70 -13.61 -0.84
C ASN A 160 10.59 -12.93 0.22
N ALA A 161 10.61 -13.42 1.47
CA ALA A 161 11.45 -12.85 2.54
C ALA A 161 12.95 -12.82 2.17
N ALA A 162 13.41 -13.78 1.35
CA ALA A 162 14.79 -13.80 0.88
C ALA A 162 15.13 -12.63 -0.06
N TYR A 163 14.12 -12.02 -0.71
CA TYR A 163 14.27 -11.02 -1.77
C TYR A 163 13.73 -9.63 -1.39
N LEU A 164 13.14 -9.47 -0.21
CA LEU A 164 12.60 -8.20 0.27
C LEU A 164 13.45 -7.58 1.38
N ALA A 165 13.52 -6.25 1.40
CA ALA A 165 14.02 -5.48 2.54
C ALA A 165 12.94 -5.32 3.63
N GLY A 166 11.68 -5.50 3.26
CA GLY A 166 10.50 -5.47 4.13
C GLY A 166 9.22 -5.62 3.30
N HIS A 167 8.09 -5.72 3.99
CA HIS A 167 6.77 -5.82 3.37
C HIS A 167 5.82 -4.90 4.13
N ALA A 168 5.51 -3.76 3.52
CA ALA A 168 4.48 -2.82 3.96
C ALA A 168 3.19 -3.08 3.17
N ILE A 169 2.05 -2.88 3.82
CA ILE A 169 0.73 -3.03 3.19
C ILE A 169 0.06 -1.66 3.11
N ASN A 170 -0.67 -1.41 2.03
CA ASN A 170 -1.58 -0.28 1.97
C ASN A 170 -2.92 -0.67 2.63
N PRO A 171 -3.30 -0.07 3.76
CA PRO A 171 -4.50 -0.45 4.51
C PRO A 171 -5.80 -0.09 3.78
N ALA A 172 -6.90 -0.75 4.13
CA ALA A 172 -8.24 -0.34 3.70
C ALA A 172 -8.70 0.88 4.50
N LEU A 173 -9.75 1.57 4.01
CA LEU A 173 -10.38 2.69 4.73
C LEU A 173 -11.04 2.26 6.05
N GLN A 174 -11.16 0.95 6.29
CA GLN A 174 -11.65 0.33 7.52
C GLN A 174 -10.46 -0.15 8.37
N PRO A 175 -9.96 0.66 9.33
CA PRO A 175 -8.73 0.35 10.06
C PRO A 175 -8.81 -0.91 10.92
N VAL A 176 -9.96 -1.20 11.55
CA VAL A 176 -10.10 -2.40 12.39
C VAL A 176 -10.20 -3.63 11.51
N LEU A 177 -11.03 -3.62 10.46
CA LEU A 177 -11.12 -4.73 9.51
C LEU A 177 -9.80 -5.01 8.79
N THR A 178 -9.00 -3.97 8.50
CA THR A 178 -7.65 -4.10 7.90
C THR A 178 -6.71 -5.00 8.72
N THR A 179 -6.89 -5.06 10.05
CA THR A 179 -6.02 -5.87 10.90
C THR A 179 -6.12 -7.37 10.59
N ILE A 180 -7.26 -7.84 10.07
CA ILE A 180 -7.47 -9.25 9.71
C ILE A 180 -6.48 -9.69 8.62
N PRO A 181 -6.48 -9.12 7.39
CA PRO A 181 -5.48 -9.46 6.39
C PRO A 181 -4.06 -9.17 6.87
N ALA A 182 -3.81 -8.10 7.63
CA ALA A 182 -2.47 -7.80 8.16
C ALA A 182 -1.89 -8.94 9.02
N ILE A 183 -2.70 -9.53 9.92
CA ILE A 183 -2.30 -10.69 10.73
C ILE A 183 -2.02 -11.90 9.83
N THR A 184 -2.87 -12.15 8.83
CA THR A 184 -2.66 -13.28 7.92
C THR A 184 -1.38 -13.17 7.10
N LEU A 185 -0.90 -11.95 6.80
CA LEU A 185 0.39 -11.76 6.14
C LEU A 185 1.55 -12.22 7.04
N ALA A 186 1.53 -11.83 8.31
CA ALA A 186 2.53 -12.27 9.29
C ALA A 186 2.49 -13.79 9.47
N GLU A 187 1.31 -14.39 9.49
CA GLU A 187 1.13 -15.85 9.50
C GLU A 187 1.66 -16.52 8.24
N CYS A 188 1.45 -15.93 7.07
CA CYS A 188 1.96 -16.45 5.80
C CYS A 188 3.48 -16.60 5.83
N TYR A 189 4.20 -15.57 6.30
CA TYR A 189 5.65 -15.65 6.48
C TYR A 189 6.08 -16.67 7.53
N ARG A 190 5.34 -16.78 8.63
CA ARG A 190 5.67 -17.68 9.75
C ARG A 190 5.45 -19.16 9.40
N GLN A 191 4.36 -19.47 8.71
CA GLN A 191 3.94 -20.83 8.37
C GLN A 191 4.56 -21.32 7.06
N GLY A 192 4.97 -20.42 6.17
CA GLY A 192 5.64 -20.78 4.94
C GLY A 192 4.78 -21.70 4.05
N PRO A 193 5.30 -22.84 3.58
CA PRO A 193 4.54 -23.79 2.76
C PRO A 193 3.28 -24.35 3.43
N ASP A 194 3.19 -24.34 4.77
CA ASP A 194 2.06 -24.90 5.51
C ASP A 194 0.89 -23.90 5.66
N TYR A 195 1.08 -22.66 5.19
CA TYR A 195 0.08 -21.60 5.30
C TYR A 195 -1.22 -21.92 4.56
N GLN A 196 -2.35 -21.81 5.27
CA GLN A 196 -3.69 -22.02 4.74
C GLN A 196 -4.53 -20.76 4.92
N TYR A 197 -4.68 -19.96 3.85
CA TYR A 197 -5.31 -18.63 3.90
C TYR A 197 -6.72 -18.61 4.50
N GLY A 198 -7.53 -19.67 4.30
CA GLY A 198 -8.86 -19.77 4.90
C GLY A 198 -8.83 -19.98 6.42
N GLN A 199 -7.89 -20.79 6.92
CA GLN A 199 -7.71 -20.98 8.37
C GLN A 199 -7.08 -19.75 9.01
N ALA A 200 -6.11 -19.12 8.35
CA ALA A 200 -5.50 -17.87 8.78
C ALA A 200 -6.54 -16.75 8.90
N PHE A 201 -7.45 -16.62 7.92
CA PHE A 201 -8.57 -15.69 8.00
C PHE A 201 -9.44 -15.95 9.23
N LEU A 202 -9.86 -17.21 9.46
CA LEU A 202 -10.70 -17.56 10.62
C LEU A 202 -10.00 -17.30 11.95
N HIS A 203 -8.69 -17.57 12.03
CA HIS A 203 -7.88 -17.27 13.21
C HIS A 203 -7.81 -15.76 13.47
N ALA A 204 -7.34 -14.99 12.49
CA ALA A 204 -7.21 -13.54 12.58
C ALA A 204 -8.56 -12.85 12.86
N ALA A 205 -9.65 -13.27 12.20
CA ALA A 205 -10.98 -12.72 12.44
C ALA A 205 -11.43 -12.96 13.89
N ARG A 206 -11.18 -14.13 14.48
CA ARG A 206 -11.52 -14.41 15.89
C ARG A 206 -10.68 -13.60 16.86
N GLU A 207 -9.40 -13.40 16.55
CA GLU A 207 -8.49 -12.57 17.36
C GLU A 207 -8.95 -11.10 17.38
N VAL A 208 -9.38 -10.57 16.22
CA VAL A 208 -9.77 -9.16 16.07
C VAL A 208 -11.21 -8.89 16.52
N LEU A 209 -12.14 -9.82 16.30
CA LEU A 209 -13.59 -9.57 16.40
C LEU A 209 -14.27 -10.34 17.53
N GLY A 210 -13.59 -11.33 18.13
CA GLY A 210 -14.22 -12.33 18.98
C GLY A 210 -15.01 -13.38 18.18
N LEU A 211 -15.47 -14.43 18.88
CA LEU A 211 -16.03 -15.63 18.25
C LEU A 211 -17.32 -15.37 17.45
N GLU A 212 -18.24 -14.58 18.00
CA GLU A 212 -19.57 -14.38 17.43
C GLU A 212 -19.51 -13.51 16.17
N LEU A 213 -18.90 -12.33 16.27
CA LEU A 213 -18.77 -11.42 15.13
C LEU A 213 -17.88 -12.00 14.03
N ALA A 214 -16.80 -12.72 14.36
CA ALA A 214 -16.00 -13.43 13.36
C ALA A 214 -16.82 -14.51 12.63
N GLY A 215 -17.66 -15.25 13.37
CA GLY A 215 -18.56 -16.23 12.79
C GLY A 215 -19.59 -15.60 11.86
N GLN A 216 -20.12 -14.44 12.21
CA GLN A 216 -21.04 -13.68 11.36
C GLN A 216 -20.33 -13.13 10.11
N LEU A 217 -19.17 -12.50 10.28
CA LEU A 217 -18.37 -11.96 9.18
C LEU A 217 -17.99 -13.06 8.17
N HIS A 218 -17.63 -14.25 8.66
CA HIS A 218 -17.31 -15.37 7.79
C HIS A 218 -18.51 -15.82 6.93
N LYS A 219 -19.73 -15.83 7.48
CA LYS A 219 -20.95 -16.17 6.73
C LYS A 219 -21.24 -15.15 5.64
N ASP A 220 -21.00 -13.87 5.91
CA ASP A 220 -21.27 -12.78 4.97
C ASP A 220 -20.08 -12.44 4.06
N LEU A 221 -18.93 -13.12 4.20
CA LEU A 221 -17.69 -12.80 3.49
C LEU A 221 -17.90 -12.71 1.96
N LEU A 222 -18.64 -13.66 1.38
CA LEU A 222 -18.96 -13.66 -0.06
C LEU A 222 -19.73 -12.40 -0.46
N THR A 223 -20.64 -11.94 0.39
CA THR A 223 -21.48 -10.76 0.11
C THR A 223 -20.65 -9.48 0.26
N LEU A 224 -19.92 -9.35 1.36
CA LEU A 224 -19.17 -8.13 1.70
C LEU A 224 -17.94 -7.92 0.81
N GLN A 225 -17.22 -9.00 0.47
CA GLN A 225 -16.01 -8.92 -0.33
C GLN A 225 -16.25 -9.13 -1.82
N ASP A 226 -16.98 -10.17 -2.25
CA ASP A 226 -17.06 -10.53 -3.68
C ASP A 226 -18.25 -9.90 -4.39
N THR A 227 -19.45 -9.99 -3.80
CA THR A 227 -20.65 -9.36 -4.36
C THR A 227 -20.44 -7.86 -4.41
N GLY A 228 -20.05 -7.26 -3.28
CA GLY A 228 -19.80 -5.83 -3.15
C GLY A 228 -21.08 -5.01 -3.15
N LEU A 229 -20.99 -3.78 -2.64
CA LEU A 229 -22.11 -2.91 -2.32
C LEU A 229 -23.07 -2.67 -3.50
N ALA A 230 -22.54 -2.55 -4.72
CA ALA A 230 -23.32 -2.29 -5.93
C ALA A 230 -24.25 -3.44 -6.35
N ARG A 231 -24.06 -4.65 -5.82
CA ARG A 231 -24.84 -5.85 -6.18
C ARG A 231 -25.62 -6.45 -5.01
N ILE A 232 -25.61 -5.79 -3.86
CA ILE A 232 -26.43 -6.19 -2.71
C ILE A 232 -27.82 -5.56 -2.88
N SER A 233 -28.89 -6.36 -2.82
CA SER A 233 -30.26 -5.83 -2.88
C SER A 233 -30.57 -5.00 -1.63
N ASP A 234 -31.53 -4.07 -1.73
CA ASP A 234 -31.91 -3.23 -0.59
C ASP A 234 -32.40 -4.08 0.60
N GLU A 235 -33.14 -5.15 0.36
CA GLU A 235 -33.59 -6.07 1.42
C GLU A 235 -32.41 -6.75 2.12
N LYS A 236 -31.43 -7.24 1.34
CA LYS A 236 -30.23 -7.88 1.90
C LYS A 236 -29.38 -6.86 2.64
N LYS A 237 -29.28 -5.63 2.14
CA LYS A 237 -28.59 -4.52 2.79
C LYS A 237 -29.21 -4.19 4.14
N GLN A 238 -30.54 -4.04 4.23
CA GLN A 238 -31.24 -3.81 5.49
C GLN A 238 -31.06 -4.97 6.48
N ALA A 239 -31.10 -6.22 5.99
CA ALA A 239 -30.85 -7.39 6.82
C ALA A 239 -29.42 -7.41 7.39
N LEU A 240 -28.41 -7.06 6.57
CA LEU A 240 -27.03 -6.93 7.04
C LEU A 240 -26.91 -5.81 8.06
N MET A 241 -27.49 -4.62 7.80
CA MET A 241 -27.47 -3.51 8.74
C MET A 241 -28.06 -3.92 10.10
N HIS A 242 -29.23 -4.55 10.12
CA HIS A 242 -29.82 -5.06 11.36
C HIS A 242 -28.94 -6.09 12.07
N THR A 243 -28.26 -6.95 11.30
CA THR A 243 -27.36 -7.97 11.86
C THR A 243 -26.13 -7.35 12.53
N TYR A 244 -25.48 -6.38 11.87
CA TYR A 244 -24.25 -5.76 12.39
C TYR A 244 -24.53 -4.73 13.49
N ASP A 245 -25.72 -4.12 13.52
CA ASP A 245 -26.16 -3.21 14.59
C ASP A 245 -26.28 -3.90 15.96
N ALA A 246 -26.43 -5.23 15.98
CA ALA A 246 -26.46 -6.02 17.21
C ALA A 246 -25.08 -6.16 17.90
N PHE A 247 -23.99 -5.76 17.25
CA PHE A 247 -22.63 -5.90 17.78
C PHE A 247 -22.06 -4.54 18.19
N ASP A 248 -21.81 -4.36 19.50
CA ASP A 248 -21.04 -3.23 20.01
C ASP A 248 -19.53 -3.46 19.79
N HIS A 249 -19.11 -3.34 18.52
CA HIS A 249 -17.72 -3.54 18.12
C HIS A 249 -17.32 -2.55 17.00
N PRO A 250 -16.13 -1.92 17.07
CA PRO A 250 -15.70 -0.97 16.04
C PRO A 250 -15.75 -1.50 14.60
N ALA A 251 -15.36 -2.77 14.39
CA ALA A 251 -15.46 -3.40 13.06
C ALA A 251 -16.90 -3.53 12.55
N ALA A 252 -17.88 -3.77 13.43
CA ALA A 252 -19.28 -3.79 13.03
C ALA A 252 -19.75 -2.39 12.59
N HIS A 253 -19.31 -1.35 13.29
CA HIS A 253 -19.56 0.04 12.91
C HIS A 253 -18.92 0.38 11.54
N GLU A 254 -17.71 -0.11 11.25
CA GLU A 254 -17.09 0.03 9.92
C GLU A 254 -17.94 -0.60 8.82
N ILE A 255 -18.50 -1.80 9.06
CA ILE A 255 -19.41 -2.48 8.10
C ILE A 255 -20.70 -1.68 7.92
N LEU A 256 -21.29 -1.16 9.00
CA LEU A 256 -22.52 -0.35 8.93
C LEU A 256 -22.31 0.92 8.11
N ARG A 257 -21.20 1.63 8.33
CA ARG A 257 -20.83 2.82 7.55
C ARG A 257 -20.57 2.49 6.09
N TRP A 258 -19.91 1.36 5.81
CA TRP A 258 -19.72 0.88 4.44
C TRP A 258 -21.04 0.55 3.75
N LEU A 259 -21.96 -0.13 4.44
CA LEU A 259 -23.31 -0.35 3.93
C LEU A 259 -24.01 1.00 3.68
N ALA A 260 -23.89 1.97 4.58
CA ALA A 260 -24.47 3.31 4.40
C ALA A 260 -23.89 4.08 3.19
N GLY A 261 -22.72 3.67 2.69
CA GLY A 261 -22.04 4.32 1.55
C GLY A 261 -21.00 5.34 1.95
N ASP A 262 -20.70 5.49 3.26
CA ASP A 262 -19.78 6.50 3.80
C ASP A 262 -18.35 6.39 3.26
N TYR A 263 -17.96 5.20 2.79
CA TYR A 263 -16.63 4.90 2.25
C TYR A 263 -16.57 4.94 0.73
N GLN A 264 -17.70 5.19 0.04
CA GLN A 264 -17.67 5.28 -1.42
C GLN A 264 -16.83 6.47 -1.85
N VAL A 265 -15.82 6.19 -2.66
CA VAL A 265 -14.98 7.21 -3.27
C VAL A 265 -15.49 7.44 -4.69
N THR A 266 -15.67 8.70 -5.10
CA THR A 266 -16.03 9.04 -6.48
C THR A 266 -14.78 9.39 -7.28
N ASP A 267 -14.85 9.26 -8.61
CA ASP A 267 -13.74 9.66 -9.50
C ASP A 267 -13.32 11.12 -9.27
N GLU A 268 -14.25 12.01 -8.90
CA GLU A 268 -13.96 13.41 -8.53
C GLU A 268 -13.13 13.54 -7.24
N MET A 269 -13.35 12.65 -6.27
CA MET A 269 -12.58 12.62 -5.00
C MET A 269 -11.17 12.05 -5.18
N VAL A 270 -10.95 11.23 -6.22
CA VAL A 270 -9.62 10.70 -6.57
C VAL A 270 -8.83 11.72 -7.39
N ALA A 271 -9.48 12.43 -8.33
CA ALA A 271 -8.81 13.43 -9.17
C ALA A 271 -8.35 14.71 -8.42
N THR A 272 -8.73 14.86 -7.15
CA THR A 272 -8.37 16.00 -6.29
C THR A 272 -7.34 15.65 -5.22
N GLN A 273 -6.89 14.40 -5.17
CA GLN A 273 -5.76 13.93 -4.36
C GLN A 273 -4.48 13.95 -5.19
#